data_AF-V2XQ50-F1
#
_entry.id   AF-V2XQ50-F1
#
_cell.length_a   1.000
_cell.length_b   1.000
_cell.length_c   1.000
_cell.angle_alpha   90.00
_cell.angle_beta   90.00
_cell.angle_gamma   90.00
#
_symmetry.space_group_name_H-M   'P 1'
#
loop_
_entity.id
_entity.type
_entity.pdbx_description
1 polymer ?
#
loop_
_entity_poly.entity_id
_entity_poly.type
_entity_poly.pdbx_seq_one_letter_code
_entity_poly.pdbx_strand_id
1 'polypeptide(L)'
;MSSFNYNIALTVFYIFYAIAEVPSNLALKHFGLVWLAALVTIFGLVVIGTAFVTSYGGLIMTRVFLGIAEGGTLLGLIYVLSGFYCWSELVLCVGIFFGLSPSLAGAFGSLLASGLLSVGDINSVTFWRKVFLIEGVF
;
A
#
# COMPACT_ATOMS: atom_id res chain seq x y z
N MET A 1 -21.68 -6.18 -4.97
CA MET A 1 -21.60 -5.50 -3.66
C MET A 1 -22.31 -4.17 -3.79
N SER A 2 -23.26 -3.87 -2.90
CA SER A 2 -23.98 -2.58 -2.90
C SER A 2 -23.02 -1.43 -2.57
N SER A 3 -23.14 -0.30 -3.28
CA SER A 3 -22.20 0.84 -3.21
C SER A 3 -21.94 1.37 -1.80
N PHE A 4 -22.91 1.22 -0.89
CA PHE A 4 -22.82 1.60 0.52
C PHE A 4 -21.72 0.84 1.28
N ASN A 5 -21.61 -0.47 1.02
CA ASN A 5 -20.62 -1.33 1.67
C ASN A 5 -19.19 -1.00 1.23
N TYR A 6 -19.03 -0.55 -0.01
CA TYR A 6 -17.73 -0.11 -0.54
C TYR A 6 -17.30 1.22 0.11
N ASN A 7 -18.23 2.16 0.29
CA ASN A 7 -17.95 3.42 0.94
C ASN A 7 -17.52 3.22 2.40
N ILE A 8 -18.20 2.35 3.13
CA ILE A 8 -17.81 1.96 4.50
C ILE A 8 -16.38 1.40 4.54
N ALA A 9 -16.02 0.51 3.61
CA ALA A 9 -14.68 -0.05 3.56
C ALA A 9 -13.59 1.01 3.29
N LEU A 10 -13.90 2.01 2.46
CA LEU A 10 -13.01 3.15 2.21
C LEU A 10 -12.84 4.04 3.44
N THR A 11 -13.94 4.39 4.11
CA THR A 11 -13.88 5.23 5.31
C THR A 11 -13.10 4.54 6.43
N VAL A 12 -13.31 3.24 6.61
CA VAL A 12 -12.56 2.43 7.58
C VAL A 12 -11.07 2.44 7.27
N PHE A 13 -10.68 2.26 6.01
CA PHE A 13 -9.28 2.36 5.60
C PHE A 13 -8.65 3.71 6.01
N TYR A 14 -9.30 4.83 5.70
CA TYR A 14 -8.78 6.16 6.05
C TYR A 14 -8.69 6.40 7.56
N ILE A 15 -9.64 5.89 8.34
CA ILE A 15 -9.60 6.02 9.81
C ILE A 15 -8.38 5.29 10.38
N PHE A 16 -8.15 4.04 9.96
CA PHE A 16 -7.01 3.26 10.43
C PHE A 16 -5.69 3.81 9.93
N TYR A 17 -5.66 4.35 8.71
CA TYR A 17 -4.52 5.07 8.16
C TYR A 17 -4.14 6.27 9.05
N ALA A 18 -5.11 7.13 9.38
CA ALA A 18 -4.87 8.31 10.22
C ALA A 18 -4.42 7.95 11.65
N ILE A 19 -4.98 6.86 12.21
CA ILE A 19 -4.59 6.37 13.53
C ILE A 19 -3.18 5.79 13.50
N ALA A 20 -2.77 5.11 12.42
CA ALA A 20 -1.44 4.52 12.28
C ALA A 20 -0.35 5.57 11.99
N GLU A 21 -0.72 6.73 11.48
CA GLU A 21 0.18 7.86 11.19
C GLU A 21 0.92 8.35 12.45
N VAL A 22 0.18 8.57 13.54
CA VAL A 22 0.69 9.08 14.83
C VAL A 22 1.69 8.11 15.52
N PRO A 23 1.36 6.82 15.75
CA PRO A 23 2.28 5.88 16.40
C PRO A 23 3.47 5.58 15.51
N SER A 24 3.31 5.55 14.18
CA SER A 24 4.44 5.27 13.29
C SER A 24 5.47 6.40 13.31
N ASN A 25 5.04 7.65 13.41
CA ASN A 25 5.96 8.78 13.58
C ASN A 25 6.74 8.71 14.91
N LEU A 26 6.11 8.19 15.96
CA LEU A 26 6.73 7.96 17.27
C LEU A 26 7.72 6.77 17.24
N ALA A 27 7.34 5.69 16.56
CA ALA A 27 8.15 4.48 16.40
C ALA A 27 9.39 4.73 15.52
N LEU A 28 9.27 5.55 14.47
CA LEU A 28 10.39 5.97 13.62
C LEU A 28 11.48 6.69 14.40
N LYS A 29 11.10 7.50 15.40
CA LYS A 29 12.06 8.17 16.29
C LYS A 29 12.87 7.18 17.14
N HIS A 30 12.35 5.98 17.38
CA HIS A 30 12.98 4.98 18.24
C HIS A 30 13.71 3.87 17.48
N PHE A 31 13.14 3.38 16.38
CA PHE A 31 13.64 2.23 15.61
C PHE A 31 14.33 2.59 14.29
N GLY A 32 14.25 3.86 13.85
CA GLY A 32 14.91 4.33 12.63
C GLY A 32 14.47 3.58 11.37
N LEU A 33 15.41 3.26 10.47
CA LEU A 33 15.15 2.60 9.18
C LEU A 33 14.54 1.18 9.31
N VAL A 34 14.78 0.48 10.42
CA VAL A 34 14.31 -0.91 10.59
C VAL A 34 12.79 -0.97 10.67
N TRP A 35 12.15 0.09 11.19
CA TRP A 35 10.70 0.20 11.24
C TRP A 35 10.07 0.31 9.85
N LEU A 36 10.73 1.04 8.94
CA LEU A 36 10.28 1.16 7.55
C LEU A 36 10.28 -0.21 6.84
N ALA A 37 11.36 -0.99 7.02
CA ALA A 37 11.46 -2.33 6.45
C ALA A 37 10.38 -3.28 7.01
N ALA A 38 10.08 -3.18 8.31
CA ALA A 38 9.00 -3.95 8.93
C ALA A 38 7.62 -3.57 8.35
N LEU A 39 7.34 -2.28 8.19
CA LEU A 39 6.08 -1.80 7.60
C LEU A 39 5.89 -2.29 6.16
N VAL A 40 6.92 -2.21 5.31
CA VAL A 40 6.88 -2.69 3.93
C VAL A 40 6.70 -4.22 3.88
N THR A 41 7.33 -4.96 4.79
CA THR A 41 7.16 -6.41 4.90
C THR A 41 5.73 -6.78 5.29
N ILE A 42 5.16 -6.09 6.28
CA ILE A 42 3.77 -6.28 6.70
C ILE A 42 2.81 -5.94 5.56
N PHE A 43 3.08 -4.86 4.83
CA PHE A 43 2.31 -4.48 3.65
C PHE A 43 2.29 -5.60 2.60
N GLY A 44 3.45 -6.12 2.19
CA GLY A 44 3.52 -7.24 1.24
C GLY A 44 2.77 -8.48 1.73
N LEU A 45 2.89 -8.82 3.02
CA LEU A 45 2.22 -9.96 3.62
C LEU A 45 0.69 -9.82 3.62
N VAL A 46 0.18 -8.60 3.83
CA VAL A 46 -1.26 -8.27 3.75
C VAL A 46 -1.76 -8.33 2.29
N VAL A 47 -0.96 -7.86 1.33
CA VAL A 47 -1.31 -7.94 -0.11
C VAL A 47 -1.42 -9.40 -0.56
N ILE A 48 -0.45 -10.25 -0.19
CA ILE A 48 -0.51 -11.70 -0.46
C ILE A 48 -1.74 -12.32 0.22
N GLY A 49 -2.02 -11.96 1.48
CA GLY A 49 -3.21 -12.43 2.21
C GLY A 49 -4.53 -12.03 1.54
N THR A 50 -4.56 -10.87 0.88
CA THR A 50 -5.74 -10.38 0.16
C THR A 50 -6.08 -11.24 -1.06
N ALA A 51 -5.10 -11.88 -1.70
CA ALA A 51 -5.33 -12.78 -2.82
C ALA A 51 -6.13 -14.05 -2.43
N PHE A 52 -6.01 -14.50 -1.17
CA PHE A 52 -6.67 -15.72 -0.68
C PHE A 52 -8.08 -15.49 -0.12
N VAL A 53 -8.44 -14.24 0.20
CA VAL A 53 -9.74 -13.90 0.79
C VAL A 53 -10.87 -13.96 -0.23
N THR A 54 -11.94 -14.71 0.05
CA THR A 54 -13.19 -14.79 -0.75
C THR A 54 -14.40 -14.14 -0.08
N SER A 55 -14.28 -13.72 1.19
CA SER A 55 -15.43 -13.35 2.02
C SER A 55 -15.50 -11.84 2.27
N TYR A 56 -16.73 -11.31 2.36
CA TYR A 56 -17.01 -9.89 2.64
C TYR A 56 -16.30 -9.38 3.92
N GLY A 57 -16.34 -10.17 5.00
CA GLY A 57 -15.63 -9.84 6.24
C GLY A 57 -14.11 -9.84 6.06
N GLY A 58 -13.57 -10.71 5.22
CA GLY A 58 -12.14 -10.73 4.91
C GLY A 58 -11.71 -9.50 4.12
N LEU A 59 -12.54 -8.99 3.19
CA LEU A 59 -12.26 -7.75 2.46
C LEU A 59 -12.19 -6.53 3.39
N ILE A 60 -13.00 -6.49 4.44
CA ILE A 60 -12.95 -5.40 5.42
C ILE A 60 -11.68 -5.53 6.27
N MET A 61 -11.36 -6.75 6.73
CA MET A 61 -10.17 -6.98 7.55
C MET A 61 -8.88 -6.65 6.78
N THR A 62 -8.75 -7.09 5.53
CA THR A 62 -7.56 -6.75 4.73
C THR A 62 -7.40 -5.25 4.56
N ARG A 63 -8.49 -4.48 4.41
CA ARG A 63 -8.45 -3.01 4.35
C ARG A 63 -8.01 -2.36 5.65
N VAL A 64 -8.42 -2.89 6.80
CA VAL A 64 -7.94 -2.43 8.12
C VAL A 64 -6.45 -2.66 8.25
N PHE A 65 -5.98 -3.87 7.96
CA PHE A 65 -4.56 -4.20 8.03
C PHE A 65 -3.72 -3.41 7.02
N LEU A 66 -4.25 -3.17 5.81
CA LEU A 66 -3.60 -2.35 4.80
C LEU A 66 -3.47 -0.89 5.26
N GLY A 67 -4.54 -0.32 5.83
CA GLY A 67 -4.51 1.04 6.38
C GLY A 67 -3.48 1.21 7.51
N ILE A 68 -3.35 0.20 8.37
CA ILE A 68 -2.34 0.21 9.45
C ILE A 68 -0.92 0.10 8.87
N ALA A 69 -0.71 -0.76 7.87
CA ALA A 69 0.59 -0.96 7.25
C ALA A 69 1.03 0.27 6.44
N GLU A 70 0.10 0.90 5.71
CA GLU A 70 0.38 2.04 4.82
C GLU A 70 0.49 3.37 5.59
N GLY A 71 -0.25 3.55 6.69
CA GLY A 71 -0.23 4.80 7.48
C GLY A 71 1.15 5.23 7.97
N GLY A 72 2.09 4.29 8.07
CA GLY A 72 3.45 4.56 8.52
C GLY A 72 4.50 4.78 7.43
N THR A 73 4.24 4.35 6.19
CA THR A 73 5.28 4.28 5.14
C THR A 73 5.63 5.65 4.58
N LEU A 74 4.63 6.52 4.38
CA LEU A 74 4.85 7.87 3.85
C LEU A 74 5.69 8.74 4.80
N LEU A 75 5.38 8.77 6.10
CA LEU A 75 6.20 9.50 7.07
C LEU A 75 7.58 8.88 7.22
N GLY A 76 7.68 7.55 7.17
CA GLY A 76 8.97 6.85 7.21
C GLY A 76 9.87 7.23 6.05
N LEU A 77 9.33 7.32 4.84
CA LEU A 77 10.11 7.70 3.66
C LEU A 77 10.59 9.15 3.76
N ILE A 78 9.72 10.08 4.17
CA ILE A 78 10.07 11.49 4.35
C ILE A 78 11.16 11.63 5.42
N TYR A 79 11.09 10.86 6.51
CA TYR A 79 12.10 10.83 7.55
C TYR A 79 13.47 10.35 7.02
N VAL A 80 13.50 9.28 6.21
CA VAL A 80 14.74 8.80 5.57
C VAL A 80 15.32 9.85 4.63
N LEU A 81 14.49 10.49 3.80
CA LEU A 81 14.91 11.59 2.93
C LEU A 81 15.50 12.76 3.72
N SER A 82 14.94 13.07 4.88
CA SER A 82 15.45 14.12 5.78
C SER A 82 16.82 13.82 6.38
N GLY A 83 17.25 12.56 6.42
CA GLY A 83 18.59 12.18 6.86
C GLY A 83 19.67 12.37 5.79
N PHE A 84 19.28 12.33 4.50
CA PHE A 84 20.22 12.36 3.37
C PHE A 84 20.34 13.72 2.68
N TYR A 85 19.34 14.60 2.80
CA TYR A 85 19.26 15.86 2.03
C TYR A 85 19.18 17.11 2.91
N CYS A 86 19.78 18.20 2.42
CA CYS A 86 19.63 19.52 3.02
C CYS A 86 18.20 20.06 2.79
N TRP A 87 17.70 20.89 3.70
CA TRP A 87 16.31 21.39 3.70
C TRP A 87 15.86 21.98 2.36
N SER A 88 16.77 22.65 1.63
CA SER A 88 16.43 23.30 0.37
C SER A 88 16.27 22.31 -0.79
N GLU A 89 16.98 21.17 -0.76
CA GLU A 89 16.90 20.12 -1.78
C GLU A 89 15.78 19.11 -1.45
N LEU A 90 15.48 18.93 -0.16
CA LEU A 90 14.47 18.01 0.34
C LEU A 90 13.08 18.31 -0.23
N VAL A 91 12.68 19.58 -0.26
CA VAL A 91 11.35 19.99 -0.77
C VAL A 91 11.18 19.63 -2.24
N LEU A 92 12.23 19.81 -3.06
CA LEU A 92 12.20 19.43 -4.48
C LEU A 92 12.17 17.91 -4.65
N CYS A 93 13.02 17.17 -3.94
CA CYS A 93 13.03 15.71 -4.01
C CYS A 93 11.70 15.10 -3.55
N VAL A 94 11.11 15.58 -2.45
CA VAL A 94 9.80 15.12 -1.96
C VAL A 94 8.70 15.50 -2.95
N GLY A 95 8.73 16.70 -3.52
CA GLY A 95 7.76 17.13 -4.53
C GLY A 95 7.80 16.26 -5.80
N ILE A 96 9.00 15.95 -6.29
CA ILE A 96 9.18 15.04 -7.43
C ILE A 96 8.72 13.63 -7.07
N PHE A 97 9.09 13.13 -5.88
CA PHE A 97 8.70 11.80 -5.43
C PHE A 97 7.17 11.67 -5.33
N PHE A 98 6.48 12.65 -4.74
CA PHE A 98 5.04 12.61 -4.56
C PHE A 98 4.26 12.87 -5.86
N GLY A 99 4.83 13.62 -6.80
CA GLY A 99 4.21 13.90 -8.10
C GLY A 99 4.40 12.80 -9.14
N LEU A 100 5.63 12.31 -9.32
CA LEU A 100 5.94 11.33 -10.36
C LEU A 100 5.65 9.90 -9.94
N SER A 101 6.04 9.51 -8.73
CA SER A 101 6.04 8.08 -8.35
C SER A 101 4.63 7.47 -8.32
N PRO A 102 3.60 8.10 -7.73
CA PRO A 102 2.24 7.54 -7.72
C PRO A 102 1.64 7.48 -9.12
N SER A 103 1.89 8.51 -9.94
CA SER A 103 1.41 8.59 -11.32
C SER A 103 2.03 7.50 -12.20
N LEU A 104 3.34 7.28 -12.03
CA LEU A 104 4.07 6.24 -12.75
C LEU A 104 3.66 4.85 -12.29
N ALA A 105 3.62 4.61 -10.98
CA ALA A 105 3.16 3.35 -10.40
C ALA A 105 1.72 3.02 -10.83
N GLY A 106 0.82 4.01 -10.83
CA GLY A 106 -0.56 3.83 -11.29
C GLY A 106 -0.67 3.52 -12.78
N ALA A 107 0.14 4.18 -13.62
CA ALA A 107 0.20 3.92 -15.06
C ALA A 107 0.74 2.51 -15.36
N PHE A 108 1.84 2.12 -14.71
CA PHE A 108 2.41 0.78 -14.85
C PHE A 108 1.48 -0.29 -14.28
N GLY A 109 0.91 -0.10 -13.10
CA GLY A 109 -0.03 -1.05 -12.50
C GLY A 109 -1.27 -1.28 -13.35
N SER A 110 -1.82 -0.21 -13.95
CA SER A 110 -2.96 -0.33 -14.88
C SER A 110 -2.58 -1.04 -16.18
N LEU A 111 -1.38 -0.78 -16.71
CA LEU A 111 -0.87 -1.42 -17.92
C LEU A 111 -0.57 -2.91 -17.68
N LEU A 112 0.03 -3.24 -16.54
CA LEU A 112 0.29 -4.61 -16.12
C LEU A 112 -1.02 -5.38 -15.94
N ALA A 113 -2.01 -4.78 -15.27
CA ALA A 113 -3.34 -5.35 -15.15
C ALA A 113 -3.93 -5.66 -16.54
N SER A 114 -3.94 -4.68 -17.46
CA SER A 114 -4.47 -4.87 -18.82
C SER A 114 -3.73 -5.96 -19.61
N GLY A 115 -2.40 -6.06 -19.45
CA GLY A 115 -1.57 -7.11 -20.05
C GLY A 115 -1.89 -8.50 -19.48
N LEU A 116 -2.06 -8.60 -18.16
CA LEU A 116 -2.50 -9.84 -17.53
C LEU A 116 -3.93 -10.21 -17.97
N LEU A 117 -4.81 -9.24 -18.23
CA LEU A 117 -6.18 -9.46 -18.76
C LEU A 117 -6.19 -10.13 -20.13
N SER A 118 -5.10 -10.02 -20.89
CA SER A 118 -4.97 -10.64 -22.21
C SER A 118 -4.38 -12.05 -22.16
N VAL A 119 -3.86 -12.52 -21.02
CA VAL A 119 -3.33 -13.88 -20.86
C VAL A 119 -4.46 -14.83 -20.48
N GLY A 120 -4.68 -15.87 -21.31
CA GLY A 120 -5.81 -16.80 -21.18
C GLY A 120 -5.91 -17.52 -19.82
N ASP A 121 -7.15 -17.82 -19.43
CA ASP A 121 -7.50 -18.48 -18.18
C ASP A 121 -6.88 -19.89 -18.06
N ILE A 122 -5.76 -19.98 -17.34
CA ILE A 122 -5.30 -21.25 -16.78
C ILE A 122 -6.08 -21.48 -15.47
N ASN A 123 -7.20 -22.21 -15.59
CA ASN A 123 -7.92 -23.01 -14.58
C ASN A 123 -8.24 -22.38 -13.20
N SER A 124 -9.52 -22.42 -12.77
CA SER A 124 -10.09 -22.22 -11.41
C SER A 124 -9.64 -21.03 -10.52
N VAL A 125 -8.61 -20.28 -10.85
CA VAL A 125 -8.11 -19.15 -10.06
C VAL A 125 -8.58 -17.88 -10.73
N THR A 126 -9.61 -17.27 -10.14
CA THR A 126 -10.27 -16.06 -10.63
C THR A 126 -9.24 -15.01 -11.05
N PHE A 127 -9.36 -14.54 -12.30
CA PHE A 127 -8.52 -13.58 -12.98
C PHE A 127 -7.89 -12.47 -12.10
N TRP A 128 -8.70 -11.78 -11.28
CA TRP A 128 -8.25 -10.70 -10.37
C TRP A 128 -7.33 -11.13 -9.23
N ARG A 129 -7.35 -12.41 -8.82
CA ARG A 129 -6.50 -12.95 -7.76
C ARG A 129 -5.06 -13.17 -8.21
N LYS A 130 -4.86 -13.46 -9.51
CA LYS A 130 -3.52 -13.60 -10.10
C LYS A 130 -2.76 -12.28 -10.07
N VAL A 131 -3.45 -11.17 -10.32
CA VAL A 131 -2.89 -9.81 -10.24
C VAL A 131 -2.40 -9.53 -8.83
N PHE A 132 -3.23 -9.71 -7.80
CA PHE A 132 -2.81 -9.47 -6.42
C PHE A 132 -1.72 -10.40 -5.90
N LEU A 133 -1.64 -11.64 -6.40
CA LEU A 133 -0.59 -12.58 -6.03
C LEU A 133 0.76 -12.18 -6.64
N ILE A 134 0.76 -11.72 -7.89
CA ILE A 134 1.96 -11.22 -8.58
C ILE A 134 2.41 -9.88 -7.99
N GLU A 135 1.48 -8.95 -7.73
CA GLU A 135 1.75 -7.66 -7.07
C GLU A 135 2.18 -7.81 -5.61
N GLY A 136 1.80 -8.89 -4.92
CA GLY A 136 2.25 -9.15 -3.55
C GLY A 136 3.64 -9.80 -3.47
N VAL A 137 4.11 -10.41 -4.55
CA VAL A 137 5.44 -11.03 -4.67
C VAL A 137 6.49 -10.03 -5.17
N PHE A 138 6.07 -9.04 -5.93
CA PHE A 138 6.93 -8.00 -6.52
C PHE A 138 7.10 -6.81 -5.56
#